data_AF-A0A962NYG8-F1
#
_entry.id   AF-A0A962NYG8-F1
#
_cell.length_a   1.000
_cell.length_b   1.000
_cell.length_c   1.000
_cell.angle_alpha   90.00
_cell.angle_beta   90.00
_cell.angle_gamma   90.00
#
_symmetry.space_group_name_H-M   'P 1'
#
loop_
_entity.id
_entity.type
_entity.pdbx_description
1 polymer ?
#
loop_
_entity_poly.entity_id
_entity_poly.type
_entity_poly.pdbx_seq_one_letter_code
_entity_poly.pdbx_strand_id
1 'polypeptide(L)' 'MSSTKKQARVRRAKSTRAKIRSLEMPSLSIHRTDKNLYAQIISGDGTKTLASASSLEKGLVEGKSGKNIEAAKIIGKA' A
#
# COMPACT_ATOMS: atom_id res chain seq x y z
N MET A 1 -26.08 -12.28 0.25
CA MET A 1 -25.50 -11.11 -0.45
C MET A 1 -24.02 -11.38 -0.73
N SER A 2 -23.64 -11.57 -2.00
CA SER A 2 -22.24 -11.85 -2.36
C SER A 2 -21.36 -10.64 -2.07
N SER A 3 -20.40 -10.76 -1.15
CA SER A 3 -19.46 -9.70 -0.79
C SER A 3 -18.57 -9.35 -1.98
N THR A 4 -18.51 -8.07 -2.37
CA THR A 4 -17.60 -7.62 -3.45
C THR A 4 -16.13 -7.86 -3.06
N LYS A 5 -15.25 -8.03 -4.07
CA LYS A 5 -13.79 -8.20 -3.84
C LYS A 5 -13.21 -7.05 -2.99
N LYS A 6 -13.73 -5.83 -3.15
CA LYS A 6 -13.36 -4.64 -2.36
C LYS A 6 -13.74 -4.80 -0.88
N GLN A 7 -14.99 -5.19 -0.60
CA GLN A 7 -15.48 -5.40 0.78
C GLN A 7 -14.69 -6.52 1.48
N ALA A 8 -14.47 -7.65 0.80
CA ALA A 8 -13.69 -8.76 1.36
C ALA A 8 -12.24 -8.36 1.70
N ARG A 9 -11.62 -7.52 0.88
CA ARG A 9 -10.27 -6.98 1.13
C ARG A 9 -10.23 -6.07 2.36
N VAL A 10 -11.16 -5.12 2.46
CA VAL A 10 -11.23 -4.19 3.61
C VAL A 10 -11.49 -4.97 4.91
N ARG A 11 -12.37 -5.97 4.88
CA ARG A 11 -12.65 -6.84 6.03
C ARG A 11 -11.39 -7.56 6.53
N ARG A 12 -10.60 -8.16 5.64
CA ARG A 12 -9.34 -8.84 6.00
C ARG A 12 -8.31 -7.88 6.60
N ALA A 13 -8.19 -6.67 6.03
CA ALA A 13 -7.22 -5.68 6.50
C ALA A 13 -7.57 -5.08 7.88
N LYS A 14 -8.85 -5.13 8.29
CA LYS A 14 -9.33 -4.46 9.52
C LYS A 14 -8.63 -4.95 10.78
N SER A 15 -8.49 -6.27 10.96
CA SER A 15 -7.90 -6.85 12.16
C SER A 15 -6.42 -6.45 12.33
N THR A 16 -5.61 -6.64 11.29
CA THR A 16 -4.19 -6.27 11.29
C THR A 16 -3.99 -4.78 11.54
N ARG A 17 -4.79 -3.92 10.89
CA ARG A 17 -4.73 -2.46 11.09
C ARG A 17 -5.09 -2.05 12.50
N ALA A 18 -6.07 -2.71 13.13
CA ALA A 18 -6.43 -2.46 14.52
C ALA A 18 -5.28 -2.80 15.47
N LYS A 19 -4.61 -3.95 15.25
CA LYS A 19 -3.45 -4.33 16.06
C LYS A 19 -2.28 -3.36 15.89
N ILE A 20 -1.96 -2.97 14.67
CA ILE A 20 -0.89 -1.99 14.41
C ILE A 20 -1.18 -0.66 15.10
N ARG A 21 -2.43 -0.17 15.01
CA ARG A 21 -2.84 1.06 15.71
C ARG A 21 -2.70 0.93 17.22
N SER A 22 -3.02 -0.22 17.80
CA SER A 22 -2.86 -0.44 19.25
C SER A 22 -1.40 -0.49 19.72
N LEU A 23 -0.45 -0.67 18.79
CA LEU A 23 0.98 -0.65 19.08
C LEU A 23 1.59 0.73 18.89
N GLU A 24 0.84 1.71 18.37
CA GLU A 24 1.31 3.08 18.06
C GLU A 24 2.58 3.12 17.20
N MET A 25 2.81 2.08 16.40
CA MET A 25 3.97 1.97 15.52
C MET A 25 3.66 2.51 14.12
N PRO A 26 4.62 3.18 13.46
CA PRO A 26 4.51 3.51 12.05
C PRO A 26 4.18 2.26 11.22
N SER A 27 3.31 2.43 10.23
CA SER A 27 2.77 1.32 9.44
C SER A 27 3.03 1.49 7.94
N LEU A 28 3.49 0.43 7.28
CA LEU A 28 3.60 0.38 5.83
C LEU A 28 2.28 -0.13 5.23
N SER A 29 1.59 0.71 4.47
CA SER A 29 0.37 0.36 3.74
C SER A 29 0.65 0.18 2.26
N ILE A 30 0.34 -1.01 1.73
CA ILE A 30 0.46 -1.32 0.31
C ILE A 30 -0.93 -1.38 -0.32
N HIS A 31 -1.15 -0.59 -1.36
CA HIS A 31 -2.35 -0.64 -2.17
C HIS A 31 -2.03 -1.11 -3.59
N ARG A 32 -2.59 -2.28 -3.96
CA ARG A 32 -2.41 -2.87 -5.29
C ARG A 32 -3.72 -2.79 -6.06
N THR A 33 -3.69 -2.15 -7.22
CA THR A 33 -4.81 -2.16 -8.19
C THR A 33 -4.49 -3.12 -9.33
N ASP A 34 -5.28 -3.08 -10.40
CA ASP A 34 -5.02 -3.91 -11.58
C ASP A 34 -3.84 -3.41 -12.42
N LYS A 35 -3.51 -2.12 -12.32
CA LYS A 35 -2.47 -1.48 -13.14
C LYS A 35 -1.29 -0.94 -12.33
N ASN A 36 -1.52 -0.53 -11.08
CA ASN A 36 -0.56 0.25 -10.30
C ASN A 36 -0.33 -0.33 -8.90
N LEU A 37 0.80 0.05 -8.32
CA LEU A 37 1.17 -0.23 -6.95
C LEU A 37 1.49 1.07 -6.21
N TYR A 38 1.02 1.17 -4.97
CA TYR A 38 1.26 2.30 -4.09
C TYR A 38 1.74 1.80 -2.73
N ALA A 39 2.77 2.44 -2.18
CA ALA A 39 3.32 2.19 -0.86
C ALA A 39 3.34 3.50 -0.05
N GLN A 40 2.88 3.44 1.19
CA GLN A 40 2.83 4.59 2.10
C GLN A 40 3.29 4.18 3.49
N ILE A 41 4.18 4.96 4.09
CA ILE A 41 4.52 4.87 5.50
C ILE A 41 3.67 5.87 6.25
N ILE A 42 2.81 5.39 7.13
CA ILE A 42 1.89 6.20 7.93
C ILE A 42 2.43 6.26 9.36
N SER A 43 2.34 7.42 10.01
CA SER A 43 2.70 7.60 11.42
C SER A 43 1.91 6.66 12.34
N GLY A 44 2.44 6.38 13.54
CA GLY A 44 1.77 5.53 14.54
C GLY A 44 0.36 6.01 14.89
N ASP A 45 0.20 7.32 14.98
CA ASP A 45 -1.10 7.99 15.25
C ASP A 45 -2.09 7.86 14.08
N GLY A 46 -1.61 7.47 12.89
CA GLY A 46 -2.44 7.28 11.71
C GLY A 46 -2.88 8.55 11.00
N THR A 47 -2.36 9.72 11.40
CA THR A 47 -2.79 11.04 10.91
C THR A 47 -1.91 11.59 9.79
N LYS A 48 -0.65 11.16 9.71
CA LYS A 48 0.34 11.69 8.75
C LYS A 48 0.97 10.57 7.94
N THR A 49 1.21 10.85 6.66
CA THR A 49 2.05 10.01 5.80
C THR A 49 3.48 10.56 5.86
N LEU A 50 4.42 9.73 6.30
CA LEU A 50 5.84 10.09 6.46
C LEU A 50 6.60 9.97 5.14
N ALA A 51 6.30 8.93 4.36
CA ALA A 51 6.88 8.71 3.04
C ALA A 51 5.87 7.99 2.14
N SER A 52 5.99 8.17 0.84
CA SER A 52 5.19 7.47 -0.16
C SER A 52 6.01 7.21 -1.41
N ALA A 53 5.79 6.04 -2.01
CA ALA A 53 6.34 5.67 -3.30
C ALA A 53 5.26 4.98 -4.14
N SER A 54 5.23 5.24 -5.43
CA SER A 54 4.20 4.69 -6.31
C SER A 54 4.70 4.42 -7.73
N SER A 55 4.06 3.48 -8.41
CA SER A 55 4.35 3.19 -9.83
C SER A 55 3.96 4.33 -10.78
N LEU A 56 3.35 5.41 -10.28
CA LEU A 56 2.98 6.60 -11.05
C LEU A 56 3.99 7.74 -10.91
N GLU A 57 4.98 7.60 -10.03
CA GLU A 57 6.04 8.59 -9.89
C GLU A 57 6.93 8.60 -11.13
N LYS A 58 7.15 9.80 -11.66
CA LYS A 58 7.95 10.01 -12.86
C LYS A 58 9.38 9.54 -12.61
N GLY A 59 9.89 8.67 -13.49
CA GLY A 59 11.26 8.15 -13.41
C GLY A 59 11.47 7.01 -12.41
N LEU A 60 10.42 6.57 -11.69
CA LEU A 60 10.56 5.48 -10.71
C LEU A 60 10.38 4.11 -11.35
N VAL A 61 9.30 3.92 -12.11
CA VAL A 61 9.02 2.67 -12.81
C VAL A 61 8.86 2.98 -14.30
N GLU A 62 9.85 2.58 -15.09
CA GLU A 62 9.82 2.72 -16.55
C GLU A 62 9.36 1.41 -17.19
N GLY A 63 8.21 1.41 -17.88
CA GLY A 63 7.71 0.24 -18.60
C GLY A 63 6.19 0.12 -18.69
N LYS A 64 5.72 -0.94 -19.35
CA LYS A 64 4.31 -1.15 -19.72
C LYS A 64 3.36 -1.48 -18.55
N SER A 65 3.87 -1.88 -17.38
CA SER A 65 3.03 -2.31 -16.25
C SER A 65 3.63 -1.91 -14.91
N GLY A 66 2.90 -1.10 -14.14
CA GLY A 66 3.26 -0.70 -12.77
C GLY A 66 2.95 -1.77 -11.72
N LYS A 67 2.51 -2.97 -12.14
CA LYS A 67 2.10 -4.09 -11.27
C LYS A 67 2.81 -5.38 -11.67
N ASN A 68 4.13 -5.35 -11.72
CA ASN A 68 4.98 -6.54 -11.87
C ASN A 68 5.95 -6.64 -10.67
N ILE A 69 6.66 -7.77 -10.59
CA ILE A 69 7.60 -8.04 -9.50
C ILE A 69 8.74 -7.02 -9.49
N GLU A 70 9.22 -6.61 -10.67
CA GLU A 70 10.30 -5.62 -10.80
C GLU A 70 9.89 -4.23 -10.30
N ALA A 71 8.69 -3.75 -10.67
CA ALA A 71 8.13 -2.50 -10.15
C ALA A 71 7.99 -2.54 -8.63
N ALA A 72 7.57 -3.67 -8.06
CA ALA A 72 7.48 -3.83 -6.60
C ALA A 72 8.86 -3.77 -5.92
N LYS A 73 9.90 -4.33 -6.54
CA LYS A 73 11.29 -4.22 -6.03
C LYS A 73 11.78 -2.77 -6.08
N ILE A 74 11.49 -2.04 -7.16
CA ILE A 74 11.91 -0.64 -7.31
C ILE A 74 11.19 0.25 -6.30
N ILE A 75 9.86 0.12 -6.18
CA ILE A 75 9.05 0.89 -5.20
C ILE A 75 9.47 0.59 -3.76
N GLY A 76 9.94 -0.63 -3.47
CA GLY A 76 10.43 -0.97 -2.13
C GLY A 76 11.85 -0.48 -1.83
N LYS A 77 12.63 -0.11 -2.85
CA LYS A 77 13.97 0.50 -2.71
C LYS A 77 13.93 2.02 -2.64
N ALA A 78 12.92 2.62 -3.26
CA ALA A 78 12.62 4.05 -3.24
C ALA A 78 12.10 4.48 -1.86
#